data_AF-A0A1U7VKR4-F1
#
_entry.id   AF-A0A1U7VKR4-F1
#
_cell.length_a   1.000
_cell.length_b   1.000
_cell.length_c   1.000
_cell.angle_alpha   90.00
_cell.angle_beta   90.00
_cell.angle_gamma   90.00
#
_symmetry.space_group_name_H-M   'P 1'
#
loop_
_entity.id
_entity.type
_entity.pdbx_description
1 polymer ?
#
loop_
_entity_poly.entity_id
_entity_poly.type
_entity_poly.pdbx_seq_one_letter_code
_entity_poly.pdbx_strand_id
1 'polypeptide(L)'
;MAPYKGDNVRYLLAEFRRGATRQLRAPNAHKEMFNYLHSSCRNIVERTFGVWKAKWSILRDMPFYHIDTQKDIVLATMAIHNYIRKKCKVDNAFQEAENERYVPRVDPDVGRSTRVNVANEENIENQ
;
A
#
# COMPACT_ATOMS: atom_id res chain seq x y z
N MET A 1 -13.90 2.63 9.90
CA MET A 1 -14.11 1.84 11.14
C MET A 1 -12.81 1.15 11.48
N ALA A 2 -12.36 1.24 12.74
CA ALA A 2 -11.07 0.70 13.15
C ALA A 2 -11.13 -0.83 13.37
N PRO A 3 -10.04 -1.58 13.13
CA PRO A 3 -9.97 -3.01 13.42
C PRO A 3 -10.15 -3.33 14.91
N TYR A 4 -10.70 -4.50 15.20
CA TYR A 4 -10.76 -5.02 16.57
C TYR A 4 -9.37 -5.46 17.03
N LYS A 5 -8.99 -5.06 18.25
CA LYS A 5 -7.71 -5.41 18.88
C LYS A 5 -7.94 -6.23 20.14
N GLY A 6 -7.06 -7.18 20.43
CA GLY A 6 -7.07 -8.00 21.64
C GLY A 6 -6.20 -9.25 21.49
N ASP A 7 -5.79 -9.85 22.62
CA ASP A 7 -4.79 -10.93 22.64
C ASP A 7 -5.21 -12.20 21.90
N ASN A 8 -6.52 -12.42 21.74
CA ASN A 8 -7.12 -13.58 21.06
C ASN A 8 -7.88 -13.18 19.76
N VAL A 9 -7.54 -12.05 19.14
CA VAL A 9 -8.17 -11.63 17.87
C VAL A 9 -7.09 -11.33 16.83
N ARG A 10 -7.00 -12.19 15.82
CA ARG A 10 -6.09 -11.99 14.69
C ARG A 10 -6.50 -10.78 13.85
N TYR A 11 -5.50 -10.08 13.33
CA TYR A 11 -5.67 -8.90 12.48
C TYR A 11 -4.85 -8.99 11.19
N LEU A 12 -3.60 -9.42 11.28
CA LEU A 12 -2.71 -9.44 10.14
C LEU A 12 -3.09 -10.59 9.21
N LEU A 13 -3.16 -10.33 7.90
CA LEU A 13 -3.51 -11.37 6.92
C LEU A 13 -2.54 -12.57 6.97
N ALA A 14 -1.29 -12.33 7.37
CA ALA A 14 -0.27 -13.36 7.60
C ALA A 14 -0.64 -14.35 8.72
N GLU A 15 -1.32 -13.89 9.78
CA GLU A 15 -1.75 -14.74 10.90
C GLU A 15 -2.82 -15.75 10.45
N PHE A 16 -3.71 -15.32 9.55
CA PHE A 16 -4.69 -16.20 8.92
C PHE A 16 -4.03 -17.16 7.93
N ARG A 17 -2.96 -16.75 7.24
CA ARG A 17 -2.24 -17.61 6.28
C ARG A 17 -1.34 -18.67 6.93
N ARG A 18 -0.89 -18.46 8.17
CA ARG A 18 0.03 -19.36 8.89
C ARG A 18 -0.60 -20.71 9.26
N GLY A 19 -1.92 -20.85 9.25
CA GLY A 19 -2.60 -22.10 9.57
C GLY A 19 -2.23 -23.25 8.62
N ALA A 20 -1.92 -24.43 9.18
CA ALA A 20 -1.59 -25.61 8.39
C ALA A 20 -2.80 -26.18 7.63
N THR A 21 -4.00 -26.05 8.20
CA THR A 21 -5.27 -26.52 7.61
C THR A 21 -6.19 -25.35 7.26
N ARG A 22 -7.12 -25.56 6.32
CA ARG A 22 -8.13 -24.54 5.95
C ARG A 22 -8.95 -24.05 7.14
N GLN A 23 -9.23 -24.93 8.10
CA GLN A 23 -9.95 -24.61 9.33
C GLN A 23 -9.14 -23.64 10.23
N LEU A 24 -7.83 -23.87 10.37
CA LEU A 24 -6.97 -22.97 11.15
C LEU A 24 -6.76 -21.60 10.48
N ARG A 25 -6.88 -21.54 9.16
CA ARG A 25 -6.82 -20.29 8.39
C ARG A 25 -8.12 -19.48 8.44
N ALA A 26 -9.24 -20.15 8.71
CA ALA A 26 -10.53 -19.48 8.77
C ALA A 26 -10.57 -18.52 9.97
N PRO A 27 -11.18 -17.33 9.80
CA PRO A 27 -11.46 -16.45 10.92
C PRO A 27 -12.46 -17.12 11.87
N ASN A 28 -12.13 -17.15 13.16
CA ASN A 28 -12.96 -17.69 14.21
C ASN A 28 -13.66 -16.51 14.90
N ALA A 29 -15.00 -16.50 14.84
CA ALA A 29 -15.88 -15.43 15.34
C ALA A 29 -15.97 -14.15 14.50
N HIS A 30 -17.02 -13.37 14.78
CA HIS A 30 -17.38 -12.16 14.03
C HIS A 30 -16.30 -11.07 14.03
N LYS A 31 -15.53 -10.95 15.12
CA LYS A 31 -14.44 -9.97 15.22
C LYS A 31 -13.28 -10.30 14.27
N GLU A 32 -12.84 -11.55 14.24
CA GLU A 32 -11.80 -11.98 13.29
C GLU A 32 -12.30 -11.93 11.85
N MET A 33 -13.58 -12.25 11.60
CA MET A 33 -14.17 -12.12 10.26
C MET A 33 -14.10 -10.68 9.76
N PHE A 34 -14.51 -9.72 10.57
CA PHE A 34 -14.40 -8.30 10.23
C PHE A 34 -12.94 -7.91 9.95
N ASN A 35 -12.02 -8.28 10.84
CA ASN A 35 -10.60 -7.97 10.67
C ASN A 35 -10.00 -8.61 9.41
N TYR A 36 -10.35 -9.86 9.12
CA TYR A 36 -9.90 -10.56 7.92
C TYR A 36 -10.38 -9.86 6.65
N LEU A 37 -11.66 -9.49 6.58
CA LEU A 37 -12.21 -8.76 5.43
C LEU A 37 -11.58 -7.37 5.28
N HIS A 38 -11.42 -6.66 6.39
CA HIS A 38 -10.77 -5.36 6.42
C HIS A 38 -9.31 -5.44 5.91
N SER A 39 -8.51 -6.32 6.49
CA SER A 39 -7.10 -6.53 6.11
C SER A 39 -6.96 -7.07 4.69
N SER A 40 -7.88 -7.92 4.22
CA SER A 40 -7.88 -8.42 2.85
C SER A 40 -8.14 -7.29 1.84
N CYS A 41 -9.15 -6.46 2.10
CA CYS A 41 -9.45 -5.29 1.27
C CYS A 41 -8.26 -4.33 1.25
N ARG A 42 -7.72 -4.00 2.43
CA ARG A 42 -6.53 -3.15 2.55
C ARG A 42 -5.34 -3.70 1.76
N ASN A 43 -5.07 -5.01 1.88
CA ASN A 43 -3.99 -5.67 1.16
C ASN A 43 -4.17 -5.59 -0.37
N ILE A 44 -5.40 -5.74 -0.88
CA ILE A 44 -5.66 -5.57 -2.32
C ILE A 44 -5.32 -4.14 -2.76
N VAL A 45 -5.84 -3.15 -2.03
CA VAL A 45 -5.60 -1.72 -2.33
C VAL A 45 -4.10 -1.40 -2.31
N GLU A 46 -3.40 -1.76 -1.24
CA GLU A 46 -1.96 -1.51 -1.09
C GLU A 46 -1.14 -2.18 -2.20
N ARG A 47 -1.46 -3.42 -2.58
CA ARG A 47 -0.78 -4.12 -3.67
C ARG A 47 -1.03 -3.46 -5.02
N THR A 48 -2.25 -3.01 -5.29
CA THR A 48 -2.57 -2.26 -6.51
C THR A 48 -1.75 -0.98 -6.62
N PHE A 49 -1.69 -0.18 -5.54
CA PHE A 49 -0.85 1.02 -5.51
C PHE A 49 0.65 0.69 -5.58
N GLY A 50 1.07 -0.45 -5.02
CA GLY A 50 2.45 -0.93 -5.10
C GLY A 50 2.89 -1.23 -6.54
N VAL A 51 2.08 -1.98 -7.31
CA VAL A 51 2.35 -2.25 -8.73
C VAL A 51 2.38 -0.96 -9.53
N TRP A 52 1.40 -0.08 -9.28
CA TRP A 52 1.29 1.18 -9.98
C TRP A 52 2.55 2.04 -9.79
N LYS A 53 3.00 2.23 -8.54
CA LYS A 53 4.24 2.97 -8.23
C LYS A 53 5.50 2.28 -8.76
N ALA A 54 5.55 0.95 -8.73
CA ALA A 54 6.69 0.21 -9.26
C ALA A 54 6.81 0.35 -10.79
N LYS A 55 5.68 0.44 -11.49
CA LYS A 55 5.62 0.58 -12.95
C LYS A 55 5.93 2.00 -13.42
N TRP A 56 5.52 3.01 -12.66
CA TRP A 56 5.72 4.42 -13.00
C TRP A 56 6.72 5.05 -12.04
N SER A 57 8.01 5.06 -12.41
CA SER A 57 9.08 5.64 -11.58
C SER A 57 8.83 7.10 -11.19
N ILE A 58 8.15 7.87 -12.03
CA ILE A 58 7.75 9.26 -11.73
C ILE A 58 6.84 9.40 -10.51
N LEU A 59 6.11 8.34 -10.13
CA LEU A 59 5.28 8.33 -8.92
C LEU A 59 6.07 7.98 -7.66
N ARG A 60 7.24 7.34 -7.81
CA ARG A 60 8.15 7.04 -6.71
C ARG A 60 9.06 8.23 -6.44
N ASP A 61 9.67 8.77 -7.49
CA ASP A 61 10.67 9.82 -7.43
C ASP A 61 10.10 11.09 -8.10
N MET A 62 9.02 11.64 -7.54
CA MET A 62 8.31 12.76 -8.15
C MET A 62 9.12 14.05 -8.08
N PRO A 63 9.48 14.67 -9.23
CA PRO A 63 10.16 15.96 -9.23
C PRO A 63 9.30 17.07 -8.64
N PHE A 64 9.95 18.18 -8.26
CA PHE A 64 9.29 19.40 -7.80
C PHE A 64 8.55 20.08 -8.95
N TYR A 65 7.33 19.63 -9.20
CA TYR A 65 6.35 20.29 -10.04
C TYR A 65 5.35 21.07 -9.19
N HIS A 66 4.63 22.01 -9.81
CA HIS A 66 3.48 22.63 -9.16
C HIS A 66 2.44 21.55 -8.80
N ILE A 67 1.69 21.77 -7.71
CA ILE A 67 0.74 20.78 -7.19
C ILE A 67 -0.29 20.34 -8.24
N ASP A 68 -0.68 21.24 -9.15
CA ASP A 68 -1.63 20.92 -10.21
C ASP A 68 -1.02 19.99 -11.27
N THR A 69 0.24 20.21 -11.63
CA THR A 69 0.97 19.29 -12.51
C THR A 69 1.18 17.92 -11.85
N GLN A 70 1.45 17.88 -10.54
CA GLN A 70 1.55 16.60 -9.83
C GLN A 70 0.22 15.84 -9.85
N LYS A 71 -0.91 16.52 -9.65
CA LYS A 71 -2.26 15.92 -9.79
C LYS A 71 -2.48 15.37 -11.20
N ASP A 72 -2.12 16.13 -12.24
CA ASP A 72 -2.28 15.70 -13.63
C ASP A 72 -1.45 14.45 -13.93
N ILE A 73 -0.21 14.37 -13.43
CA ILE A 73 0.65 13.18 -13.55
C ILE A 73 -0.01 11.96 -12.89
N VAL A 74 -0.54 12.13 -11.66
CA VAL A 74 -1.24 11.07 -10.92
C VAL A 74 -2.47 10.61 -11.70
N LEU A 75 -3.30 11.51 -12.22
CA LEU A 75 -4.50 11.17 -12.98
C LEU A 75 -4.16 10.47 -14.31
N ALA A 76 -3.19 11.00 -15.06
CA ALA A 76 -2.78 10.45 -16.35
C ALA A 76 -2.23 9.02 -16.18
N THR A 77 -1.29 8.83 -15.24
CA THR A 77 -0.71 7.51 -14.98
C THR A 77 -1.74 6.53 -14.42
N MET A 78 -2.72 6.98 -13.63
CA MET A 78 -3.82 6.13 -13.15
C MET A 78 -4.73 5.69 -14.30
N ALA A 79 -5.12 6.61 -15.18
CA ALA A 79 -5.95 6.30 -16.34
C ALA A 79 -5.27 5.30 -17.28
N ILE A 80 -3.99 5.52 -17.60
CA ILE A 80 -3.21 4.60 -18.43
C ILE A 80 -3.06 3.23 -17.76
N HIS A 81 -2.77 3.21 -16.46
CA HIS A 81 -2.65 1.96 -15.69
C HIS A 81 -3.95 1.14 -15.72
N ASN A 82 -5.10 1.79 -15.50
CA ASN A 82 -6.41 1.16 -15.56
C ASN A 82 -6.75 0.67 -16.98
N TYR A 83 -6.38 1.44 -18.01
CA TYR A 83 -6.57 1.05 -19.40
C TYR A 83 -5.77 -0.21 -19.75
N ILE A 84 -4.48 -0.23 -19.42
CA ILE A 84 -3.61 -1.41 -19.63
C ILE A 84 -4.18 -2.61 -18.89
N ARG A 85 -4.58 -2.45 -17.63
CA ARG A 85 -5.16 -3.53 -16.83
C ARG A 85 -6.45 -4.10 -17.44
N LYS A 86 -7.27 -3.27 -18.07
CA LYS A 86 -8.52 -3.69 -18.72
C LYS A 86 -8.30 -4.37 -20.07
N LYS A 87 -7.26 -3.99 -20.82
CA LYS A 87 -7.05 -4.41 -22.21
C LYS A 87 -5.97 -5.48 -22.38
N CYS A 88 -4.95 -5.51 -21.52
CA CYS A 88 -3.86 -6.47 -21.57
C CYS A 88 -4.16 -7.60 -20.58
N LYS A 89 -4.42 -8.81 -21.09
CA LYS A 89 -4.78 -9.98 -20.26
C LYS A 89 -3.61 -10.59 -19.49
N VAL A 90 -2.37 -10.28 -19.89
CA VAL A 90 -1.16 -10.80 -19.27
C VAL A 90 -0.24 -9.63 -18.96
N ASP A 91 -0.07 -9.37 -17.67
CA ASP A 91 0.91 -8.43 -17.15
C ASP A 91 1.50 -9.07 -15.90
N ASN A 92 2.80 -9.37 -15.98
CA ASN A 92 3.50 -10.13 -14.95
C ASN A 92 3.50 -9.39 -13.60
N ALA A 93 3.52 -8.05 -13.61
CA ALA A 93 3.54 -7.26 -12.39
C ALA A 93 2.20 -7.38 -11.65
N PHE A 94 1.08 -7.42 -12.39
CA PHE A 94 -0.23 -7.69 -11.80
C PHE A 94 -0.37 -9.13 -11.30
N GLN A 95 0.14 -10.12 -12.03
CA GLN A 95 0.10 -11.52 -11.61
C GLN A 95 0.91 -11.76 -10.33
N GLU A 96 2.12 -11.20 -10.25
CA GLU A 96 2.96 -11.23 -9.05
C GLU A 96 2.23 -10.56 -7.87
N ALA A 97 1.61 -9.42 -8.12
CA ALA A 97 0.80 -8.70 -7.14
C ALA A 97 -0.63 -9.22 -6.97
N GLU A 98 -0.97 -10.39 -7.50
CA GLU A 98 -2.17 -11.13 -7.13
C GLU A 98 -1.84 -12.38 -6.31
N ASN A 99 -0.66 -12.96 -6.51
CA ASN A 99 -0.17 -14.11 -5.74
C ASN A 99 -0.28 -13.92 -4.22
N GLU A 100 -0.96 -14.80 -3.50
CA GLU A 100 -1.14 -14.70 -2.05
C GLU A 100 0.17 -14.60 -1.26
N ARG A 101 1.29 -15.04 -1.84
CA ARG A 101 2.64 -14.98 -1.24
C ARG A 101 3.41 -13.70 -1.56
N TYR A 102 2.79 -12.73 -2.22
CA TYR A 102 3.45 -11.47 -2.55
C TYR A 102 3.97 -10.76 -1.30
N VAL A 103 5.27 -10.48 -1.31
CA VAL A 103 5.93 -9.63 -0.34
C VAL A 103 6.18 -8.30 -1.05
N PRO A 104 5.56 -7.19 -0.61
CA PRO A 104 5.84 -5.88 -1.17
C PRO A 104 7.33 -5.57 -1.07
N ARG A 105 7.93 -5.06 -2.16
CA ARG A 105 9.26 -4.48 -2.06
C ARG A 105 9.14 -3.26 -1.16
N VAL A 106 9.81 -3.30 0.00
CA VAL A 106 9.82 -2.17 0.93
C VAL A 106 10.67 -1.08 0.28
N ASP A 107 10.02 0.01 -0.14
CA ASP A 107 10.76 1.20 -0.57
C ASP A 107 11.49 1.77 0.66
N PRO A 108 12.84 1.86 0.65
CA PRO A 108 13.61 2.26 1.81
C PRO A 108 13.37 3.71 2.26
N ASP A 109 12.64 4.52 1.49
CA ASP A 109 12.55 5.97 1.69
C ASP A 109 11.31 6.43 2.49
N VAL A 110 10.40 5.53 2.85
CA VAL A 110 9.16 5.86 3.59
C VAL A 110 9.42 6.42 5.00
N GLY A 111 10.67 6.38 5.50
CA GLY A 111 11.05 6.83 6.84
C GLY A 111 11.86 8.13 6.96
N ARG A 112 12.29 8.78 5.86
CA ARG A 112 13.27 9.89 5.95
C ARG A 112 12.67 11.30 5.89
N SER A 113 11.44 11.46 5.43
CA SER A 113 10.87 12.79 5.12
C SER A 113 10.57 13.68 6.34
N THR A 114 10.47 13.14 7.57
CA THR A 114 10.05 13.92 8.74
C THR A 114 11.18 14.70 9.43
N ARG A 115 12.46 14.58 9.02
CA ARG A 115 13.59 15.18 9.76
C ARG A 115 14.15 16.50 9.21
N VAL A 116 13.71 16.98 8.05
CA VAL A 116 14.36 18.14 7.41
C VAL A 116 13.70 19.49 7.74
N ASN A 117 12.47 19.51 8.27
CA ASN A 117 11.72 20.75 8.45
C ASN A 117 11.80 21.38 9.86
N VAL A 118 12.52 20.79 10.82
CA VAL A 118 12.61 21.33 12.20
C VAL A 118 13.87 22.18 12.42
N ALA A 119 14.88 22.08 11.56
CA ALA A 119 16.17 22.75 11.77
C ALA A 119 16.26 24.19 11.22
N ASN A 120 15.25 24.67 10.47
CA ASN A 120 15.34 25.95 9.76
C ASN A 120 14.50 27.08 10.36
N GLU A 121 13.77 26.87 11.45
CA GLU A 121 12.97 27.92 12.12
C GLU A 121 13.65 28.55 13.34
N GLU A 122 14.71 27.95 13.91
CA GLU A 122 15.36 28.48 15.13
C GLU A 122 16.45 29.55 14.89
N ASN A 123 16.68 30.02 13.66
CA ASN A 123 17.83 30.88 13.35
C ASN A 123 17.50 32.29 12.81
N ILE A 124 16.26 32.78 12.99
CA ILE A 124 15.85 34.13 12.53
C ILE A 124 15.49 35.11 13.67
N GLU A 125 15.44 34.68 14.94
CA GLU A 125 15.07 35.59 16.06
C GLU A 125 16.24 36.23 16.82
N ASN A 126 17.48 36.21 16.33
CA ASN A 126 18.61 36.89 16.97
C ASN A 126 19.40 37.81 16.02
N GLN A 127 18.75 38.87 15.52
CA GLN A 127 19.41 40.09 15.03
C GLN A 127 18.64 41.34 15.43
#